data_AF-A0A1M7YUZ5-F1
#
_entry.id   AF-A0A1M7YUZ5-F1
#
_cell.length_a   1.000
_cell.length_b   1.000
_cell.length_c   1.000
_cell.angle_alpha   90.00
_cell.angle_beta   90.00
_cell.angle_gamma   90.00
#
_symmetry.space_group_name_H-M   'P 1'
#
loop_
_entity.id
_entity.type
_entity.pdbx_description
1 polymer ?
#
loop_
_entity_poly.entity_id
_entity_poly.type
_entity_poly.pdbx_seq_one_letter_code
_entity_poly.pdbx_strand_id
1 'polypeptide(L)' 'MKRKMSLLFAGLVMVSSCLQAFELTSSDIQEGESLSSSFMFNGFGCSGKNVSPHLS' A
#
# COMPACT_ATOMS: atom_id res chain seq x y z
N MET A 1 -29.51 33.70 5.94
CA MET A 1 -28.96 32.61 5.08
C MET A 1 -27.61 32.05 5.56
N LYS A 2 -26.72 32.84 6.18
CA LYS A 2 -25.39 32.41 6.64
C LYS A 2 -25.38 31.29 7.71
N ARG A 3 -26.36 31.29 8.62
CA ARG A 3 -26.51 30.25 9.67
C ARG A 3 -26.95 28.88 9.14
N LYS A 4 -27.80 28.85 8.09
CA LYS A 4 -28.24 27.61 7.44
C LYS A 4 -27.13 27.01 6.56
N MET A 5 -26.31 27.86 5.96
CA MET A 5 -25.13 27.46 5.19
C MET A 5 -24.05 26.81 6.08
N SER A 6 -23.89 27.28 7.32
CA SER A 6 -22.92 26.71 8.28
C SER A 6 -23.27 25.30 8.76
N LEU A 7 -24.56 24.95 8.82
CA LEU A 7 -25.01 23.63 9.26
C LEU A 7 -24.87 22.56 8.16
N LEU A 8 -24.86 22.97 6.89
CA LEU A 8 -24.67 22.06 5.74
C LEU A 8 -23.22 21.57 5.61
N PHE A 9 -22.24 22.36 6.06
CA PHE A 9 -20.82 22.01 5.95
C PHE A 9 -20.36 21.00 7.01
N ALA A 10 -21.01 20.97 8.18
CA ALA A 10 -20.67 20.05 9.27
C ALA A 10 -21.14 18.59 9.02
N GLY A 11 -22.11 18.38 8.11
CA GLY A 11 -22.65 17.04 7.82
C GLY A 11 -21.86 16.23 6.79
N LEU A 12 -20.99 16.87 5.98
CA LEU A 12 -20.41 16.24 4.79
C LEU A 12 -19.12 15.43 5.07
N VAL A 13 -18.52 15.54 6.25
CA VAL A 13 -17.19 14.95 6.53
C VAL A 13 -17.25 13.50 7.01
N MET A 14 -18.43 12.96 7.32
CA MET A 14 -18.56 11.65 7.98
C MET A 14 -18.57 10.43 7.03
N VAL A 15 -18.50 10.61 5.70
CA VAL A 15 -18.71 9.51 4.71
C VAL A 15 -17.40 8.84 4.22
N SER A 16 -16.23 9.22 4.74
CA SER A 16 -14.93 8.79 4.16
C SER A 16 -14.34 7.46 4.69
N SER A 17 -15.04 6.69 5.53
CA SER A 17 -14.40 5.60 6.30
C SER A 17 -14.64 4.17 5.82
N CYS A 18 -15.28 3.93 4.67
CA CYS A 18 -15.57 2.57 4.20
C CYS A 18 -14.60 2.03 3.13
N LEU A 19 -13.45 2.67 2.88
CA LEU A 19 -12.45 2.09 1.99
C LEU A 19 -11.60 1.08 2.76
N GLN A 20 -12.00 -0.18 2.74
CA GLN A 20 -11.18 -1.29 3.20
C GLN A 20 -10.11 -1.56 2.13
N ALA A 21 -8.84 -1.44 2.49
CA ALA A 21 -7.77 -1.83 1.60
C ALA A 21 -7.76 -3.35 1.45
N PHE A 22 -7.43 -3.84 0.25
CA PHE A 22 -7.03 -5.23 0.10
C PHE A 22 -5.70 -5.42 0.84
N GLU A 23 -5.66 -6.35 1.79
CA GLU A 23 -4.44 -6.71 2.51
C GLU A 23 -3.59 -7.62 1.61
N LEU A 24 -2.33 -7.25 1.42
CA LEU A 24 -1.34 -8.03 0.68
C LEU A 24 -0.18 -8.35 1.61
N THR A 25 0.17 -9.62 1.68
CA THR A 25 1.20 -10.14 2.57
C THR A 25 2.20 -11.00 1.82
N SER A 26 3.38 -11.17 2.42
CA SER A 26 4.42 -12.04 1.90
C SER A 26 5.18 -12.68 3.06
N SER A 27 5.52 -13.96 2.93
CA SER A 27 6.48 -14.63 3.82
C SER A 27 7.93 -14.27 3.54
N ASP A 28 8.17 -13.62 2.39
CA ASP A 28 9.49 -13.54 1.75
C ASP A 28 10.06 -12.12 1.78
N ILE A 29 9.20 -11.10 1.82
CA ILE A 29 9.55 -9.68 1.78
C ILE A 29 8.70 -8.87 2.77
N GLN A 30 9.24 -7.74 3.22
CA GLN A 30 8.55 -6.81 4.10
C GLN A 30 8.58 -5.39 3.53
N GLU A 31 7.49 -4.65 3.67
CA GLU A 31 7.40 -3.27 3.21
C GLU A 31 8.39 -2.36 3.95
N GLY A 32 9.03 -1.47 3.20
CA GLY A 32 10.03 -0.53 3.72
C GLY A 32 11.43 -1.13 3.92
N GLU A 33 11.56 -2.45 3.83
CA GLU A 33 12.83 -3.16 4.01
C GLU A 33 13.58 -3.40 2.69
N SER A 34 14.89 -3.60 2.80
CA SER A 34 15.72 -3.95 1.63
C SER A 34 15.47 -5.39 1.18
N LEU A 35 15.40 -5.59 -0.14
CA LEU A 35 15.21 -6.91 -0.73
C LEU A 35 16.46 -7.78 -0.60
N SER A 36 16.25 -9.04 -0.23
CA SER A 36 17.28 -10.08 -0.29
C SER A 36 17.72 -10.37 -1.73
N SER A 37 18.97 -10.82 -1.91
CA SER A 37 19.54 -11.19 -3.21
C SER A 37 18.77 -12.32 -3.91
N SER A 38 17.96 -13.10 -3.19
CA SER A 38 17.06 -14.10 -3.78
C SER A 38 16.08 -13.50 -4.80
N PHE A 39 15.60 -12.28 -4.56
CA PHE A 39 14.59 -11.62 -5.38
C PHE A 39 15.18 -10.61 -6.36
N MET A 40 16.49 -10.33 -6.26
CA MET A 40 17.19 -9.47 -7.19
C MET A 40 17.38 -10.15 -8.54
N PHE A 41 17.41 -9.35 -9.60
CA PHE A 41 17.66 -9.83 -10.95
C PHE A 41 19.08 -10.40 -11.11
N ASN A 42 19.25 -11.32 -12.07
CA ASN A 42 20.53 -11.89 -12.46
C ASN A 42 20.93 -11.37 -13.85
N GLY A 43 21.49 -10.17 -13.89
CA GLY A 43 21.82 -9.47 -15.12
C GLY A 43 22.11 -7.99 -14.88
N PHE A 44 22.62 -7.30 -15.90
CA PHE A 44 22.94 -5.86 -15.85
C PHE A 44 23.85 -5.46 -14.68
N GLY A 45 24.78 -6.35 -14.29
CA GLY A 45 25.67 -6.13 -13.15
C GLY A 45 25.10 -6.54 -11.79
N CYS A 46 23.86 -7.04 -11.71
CA CYS A 46 23.30 -7.71 -10.55
C CYS A 46 23.52 -9.22 -10.61
N SER A 47 23.67 -9.86 -9.44
CA SER A 47 23.90 -11.31 -9.32
C SER A 47 22.93 -11.97 -8.34
N GLY A 48 21.67 -11.55 -8.38
CA GLY A 48 20.60 -12.16 -7.59
C GLY A 48 20.14 -13.51 -8.14
N LYS A 49 19.17 -14.14 -7.48
CA LYS A 49 18.61 -15.43 -7.93
C LYS A 49 17.45 -15.28 -8.90
N ASN A 50 16.92 -14.07 -9.07
CA ASN A 50 15.80 -13.74 -9.95
C ASN A 50 14.56 -14.63 -9.71
N VAL A 51 14.25 -14.90 -8.45
CA VAL A 51 13.07 -15.66 -8.03
C VAL A 51 11.99 -14.68 -7.55
N SER A 52 10.73 -14.93 -7.88
CA SER A 52 9.61 -14.11 -7.38
C SER A 52 9.29 -14.42 -5.91
N PRO A 53 8.93 -13.42 -5.08
CA PRO A 53 8.46 -13.65 -3.73
C PRO A 53 7.04 -14.24 -3.72
N HIS A 54 6.72 -14.95 -2.64
CA HIS A 54 5.35 -15.33 -2.31
C HIS A 54 4.47 -14.09 -2.07
N LEU A 55 3.21 -14.15 -2.50
CA LEU A 55 2.21 -13.11 -2.27
C LEU A 55 0.87 -13.77 -1.92
N SER A 56 0.21 -13.26 -0.88
CA SER A 56 -1.11 -13.71 -0.43
C SER A 56 -1.97 -12.57 0.09
#